data_AF-A0A1G0JXK3-F1
#
_entry.id   AF-A0A1G0JXK3-F1
#
_cell.length_a   1.000
_cell.length_b   1.000
_cell.length_c   1.000
_cell.angle_alpha   90.00
_cell.angle_beta   90.00
_cell.angle_gamma   90.00
#
_symmetry.space_group_name_H-M   'P 1'
#
loop_
_entity.id
_entity.type
_entity.pdbx_description
1 polymer ?
#
loop_
_entity_poly.entity_id
_entity_poly.type
_entity_poly.pdbx_seq_one_letter_code
_entity_poly.pdbx_strand_id
1 'polypeptide(L)'
;MGFKQNSLIMSLMPSIHFIPDDKTVTVEAHETILQSAMRAGIPLTHDCGGKARCTTCRILILDGAMAYVSPRNEKEAVLAGQLGFEPIIRLACQTLVTGDIRIRRLVLDDSDISLTRLAGPGSSTASVGSEKYLAILFADIRNFTHFAEKQLPYDVIHFLNRYFYHMRQVVERNKGYINNYMGDGLLALFGLDDPANAAERAVHAGLEMLREMENLQPYIKQTYGQNLQMGVGIHYGDVVIGNLGNAASERSMVIGDAVNVASRIESCNKTAGTRLLVSAAVYEQLGNRVTVGKTSTFTLKGKEEEFQLYEILSLR
;
A
#
# COMPACT_ATOMS: atom_id res chain seq x y z
N MET A 1 -29.67 68.27 -2.82
CA MET A 1 -29.08 67.48 -3.93
C MET A 1 -27.68 67.09 -3.52
N GLY A 2 -27.50 65.86 -3.04
CA GLY A 2 -26.22 65.36 -2.56
C GLY A 2 -26.29 63.85 -2.60
N PHE A 3 -25.88 63.29 -3.74
CA PHE A 3 -25.96 61.87 -4.04
C PHE A 3 -25.04 61.08 -3.10
N LYS A 4 -25.61 60.12 -2.37
CA LYS A 4 -24.87 59.04 -1.71
C LYS A 4 -24.23 58.17 -2.79
N GLN A 5 -22.92 58.18 -2.89
CA GLN A 5 -22.15 57.17 -3.59
C GLN A 5 -22.06 55.94 -2.67
N ASN A 6 -23.01 55.01 -2.83
CA ASN A 6 -22.88 53.66 -2.30
C ASN A 6 -22.08 52.87 -3.34
N SER A 7 -20.76 52.76 -3.15
CA SER A 7 -19.95 51.84 -3.95
C SER A 7 -20.24 50.41 -3.48
N LEU A 8 -21.03 49.68 -4.25
CA LEU A 8 -21.07 48.22 -4.19
C LEU A 8 -19.67 47.70 -4.55
N ILE A 9 -18.90 47.30 -3.55
CA ILE A 9 -17.81 46.34 -3.77
C ILE A 9 -18.49 44.98 -3.91
N MET A 10 -18.85 44.60 -5.13
CA MET A 10 -19.13 43.19 -5.43
C MET A 10 -17.81 42.45 -5.24
N SER A 11 -17.68 41.76 -4.10
CA SER A 11 -16.61 40.78 -3.89
C SER A 11 -16.79 39.69 -4.93
N LEU A 12 -16.10 39.80 -6.08
CA LEU A 12 -16.13 38.76 -7.11
C LEU A 12 -15.64 37.46 -6.48
N MET A 13 -16.54 36.49 -6.40
CA MET A 13 -16.18 35.14 -5.95
C MET A 13 -15.23 34.54 -7.00
N PRO A 14 -14.09 33.97 -6.60
CA PRO A 14 -13.15 33.38 -7.53
C PRO A 14 -13.79 32.21 -8.28
N SER A 15 -13.33 31.96 -9.50
CA SER A 15 -13.86 30.89 -10.36
C SER A 15 -12.75 30.00 -10.91
N ILE A 16 -13.09 28.73 -11.13
CA ILE A 16 -12.22 27.74 -11.74
C ILE A 16 -12.87 27.28 -13.04
N HIS A 17 -12.14 27.44 -14.15
CA HIS A 17 -12.52 26.85 -15.42
C HIS A 17 -11.82 25.49 -15.62
N PHE A 18 -12.60 24.41 -15.71
CA PHE A 18 -12.11 23.03 -15.83
C PHE A 18 -12.07 22.56 -17.29
N ILE A 19 -10.89 22.15 -17.75
CA ILE A 19 -10.68 21.51 -19.04
C ILE A 19 -10.47 20.00 -18.83
N PRO A 20 -11.08 19.11 -19.65
CA PRO A 20 -11.83 19.35 -20.89
C PRO A 20 -13.35 19.51 -20.71
N ASP A 21 -13.85 19.53 -19.47
CA ASP A 21 -15.29 19.62 -19.19
C ASP A 21 -15.94 20.94 -19.68
N ASP A 22 -15.11 21.94 -20.01
CA ASP A 22 -15.47 23.28 -20.48
C ASP A 22 -16.49 23.95 -19.54
N LYS A 23 -16.29 23.75 -18.24
CA LYS A 23 -17.21 24.20 -17.19
C LYS A 23 -16.51 25.14 -16.22
N THR A 24 -17.14 26.29 -15.97
CA THR A 24 -16.69 27.25 -14.96
C THR A 24 -17.49 27.09 -13.67
N VAL A 25 -16.80 27.03 -12.54
CA VAL A 25 -17.39 26.85 -11.22
C VAL A 25 -16.92 27.98 -10.30
N THR A 26 -17.84 28.63 -9.60
CA THR A 26 -17.51 29.59 -8.54
C THR A 26 -17.05 28.84 -7.29
N VAL A 27 -15.97 29.32 -6.68
CA VAL A 27 -15.33 28.72 -5.49
C VAL A 27 -15.84 29.40 -4.24
N GLU A 28 -16.22 28.60 -3.24
CA GLU A 28 -16.61 29.11 -1.93
C GLU A 28 -15.37 29.37 -1.05
N ALA A 29 -15.52 30.21 -0.03
CA ALA A 29 -14.41 30.53 0.87
C ALA A 29 -13.88 29.27 1.57
N HIS A 30 -12.55 29.05 1.51
CA HIS A 30 -11.85 27.89 2.09
C HIS A 30 -12.17 26.54 1.42
N GLU A 31 -12.78 26.57 0.24
CA GLU A 31 -13.02 25.36 -0.55
C GLU A 31 -11.78 24.99 -1.36
N THR A 32 -11.42 23.70 -1.34
CA THR A 32 -10.39 23.15 -2.23
C THR A 32 -10.93 23.00 -3.65
N ILE A 33 -10.04 22.94 -4.64
CA ILE A 33 -10.41 22.65 -6.03
C ILE A 33 -11.23 21.35 -6.13
N LEU A 34 -10.86 20.30 -5.36
CA LEU A 34 -11.60 19.03 -5.34
C LEU A 34 -13.03 19.20 -4.82
N GLN A 35 -13.22 19.93 -3.72
CA GLN A 35 -14.56 20.18 -3.16
C GLN A 35 -15.42 20.96 -4.16
N SER A 36 -14.84 22.00 -4.80
CA SER A 36 -15.52 22.79 -5.83
C SER A 36 -15.95 21.91 -7.01
N ALA A 37 -15.07 21.01 -7.46
CA ALA A 37 -15.36 20.06 -8.52
C ALA A 37 -16.50 19.10 -8.14
N MET A 38 -16.43 18.49 -6.95
CA MET A 38 -17.45 17.56 -6.46
C MET A 38 -18.83 18.22 -6.33
N ARG A 39 -18.90 19.42 -5.75
CA ARG A 39 -20.13 20.20 -5.62
C ARG A 39 -20.74 20.54 -6.99
N ALA A 40 -19.90 20.81 -7.98
CA ALA A 40 -20.34 21.10 -9.35
C ALA A 40 -20.56 19.84 -10.22
N GLY A 41 -20.41 18.63 -9.67
CA GLY A 41 -20.54 17.37 -10.40
C GLY A 41 -19.45 17.16 -11.47
N ILE A 42 -18.28 17.80 -11.32
CA ILE A 42 -17.14 17.60 -12.20
C ILE A 42 -16.35 16.37 -11.70
N PRO A 43 -16.15 15.35 -12.55
CA PRO A 43 -15.47 14.13 -12.15
C PRO A 43 -13.97 14.39 -11.98
N LEU A 44 -13.50 14.31 -10.74
CA LEU A 44 -12.09 14.38 -10.41
C LEU A 44 -11.70 13.18 -9.55
N THR A 45 -10.76 12.36 -10.02
CA THR A 45 -10.32 11.15 -9.33
C THR A 45 -9.62 11.50 -8.01
N HIS A 46 -9.92 10.78 -6.92
CA HIS A 46 -9.37 11.06 -5.59
C HIS A 46 -9.37 9.84 -4.66
N ASP A 47 -8.63 8.79 -5.03
CA ASP A 47 -8.65 7.45 -4.41
C ASP A 47 -8.47 7.44 -2.89
N CYS A 48 -7.68 8.37 -2.35
CA CYS A 48 -7.46 8.51 -0.91
C CYS A 48 -8.52 9.34 -0.17
N GLY A 49 -9.61 9.75 -0.84
CA GLY A 49 -10.64 10.62 -0.27
C GLY A 49 -10.18 12.06 -0.06
N GLY A 50 -9.18 12.54 -0.82
CA GLY A 50 -8.67 13.91 -0.72
C GLY A 50 -7.70 14.16 0.45
N LYS A 51 -7.08 13.11 1.00
CA LYS A 51 -6.17 13.21 2.16
C LYS A 51 -4.69 13.47 1.80
N ALA A 52 -4.38 13.70 0.52
CA ALA A 52 -3.01 13.75 -0.01
C ALA A 52 -2.18 12.50 0.34
N ARG A 53 -2.79 11.33 0.15
CA ARG A 53 -2.13 10.02 0.22
C ARG A 53 -2.07 9.32 -1.15
N CYS A 54 -2.63 9.95 -2.18
CA CYS A 54 -2.50 9.59 -3.59
C CYS A 54 -2.27 10.87 -4.41
N THR A 55 -2.01 10.71 -5.71
CA THR A 55 -1.82 11.83 -6.66
C THR A 55 -2.82 11.77 -7.82
N THR A 56 -3.94 11.08 -7.65
CA THR A 56 -4.96 10.91 -8.70
C THR A 56 -5.80 12.17 -8.94
N CYS A 57 -5.88 13.06 -7.94
CA CYS A 57 -6.53 14.38 -8.09
C CYS A 57 -5.61 15.45 -8.71
N ARG A 58 -4.55 15.05 -9.41
CA ARG A 58 -3.58 15.95 -10.02
C ARG A 58 -4.25 16.83 -11.08
N ILE A 59 -3.98 18.12 -10.98
CA ILE A 59 -4.40 19.12 -11.95
C ILE A 59 -3.19 19.93 -12.39
N LEU A 60 -3.26 20.40 -13.63
CA LEU A 60 -2.31 21.34 -14.21
C LEU A 60 -2.97 22.72 -14.24
N ILE A 61 -2.35 23.71 -13.63
CA ILE A 61 -2.79 25.10 -13.75
C ILE A 61 -2.28 25.63 -15.09
N LEU A 62 -3.21 26.05 -15.95
CA LEU A 62 -2.93 26.56 -17.29
C LEU A 62 -2.78 28.07 -17.28
N ASP A 63 -3.78 28.78 -16.73
CA ASP A 63 -3.78 30.23 -16.62
C ASP A 63 -4.29 30.66 -15.23
N GLY A 64 -4.04 31.92 -14.90
CA GLY A 64 -4.20 32.46 -13.56
C GLY A 64 -2.84 32.51 -12.87
N ALA A 65 -2.52 33.64 -12.25
CA ALA A 65 -1.24 33.79 -11.58
C ALA A 65 -1.10 32.69 -10.50
N MET A 66 0.10 32.13 -10.32
CA MET A 66 0.39 31.30 -9.15
C MET A 66 0.08 32.02 -7.82
N ALA A 67 -0.08 33.35 -7.86
CA ALA A 67 -0.56 34.16 -6.74
C ALA A 67 -2.03 33.91 -6.35
N TYR A 68 -2.86 33.34 -7.23
CA TYR A 68 -4.28 33.05 -6.97
C TYR A 68 -4.54 31.64 -6.45
N VAL A 69 -3.49 30.84 -6.28
CA VAL A 69 -3.57 29.53 -5.65
C VAL A 69 -2.79 29.56 -4.35
N SER A 70 -3.28 28.83 -3.35
CA SER A 70 -2.57 28.73 -2.09
C SER A 70 -1.17 28.13 -2.30
N PRO A 71 -0.18 28.52 -1.48
CA PRO A 71 1.07 27.77 -1.37
C PRO A 71 0.79 26.28 -1.11
N ARG A 72 1.75 25.41 -1.44
CA ARG A 72 1.65 24.00 -1.08
C ARG A 72 1.60 23.89 0.44
N ASN A 73 0.62 23.15 0.94
CA ASN A 73 0.65 22.74 2.35
C ASN A 73 1.69 21.63 2.55
N GLU A 74 1.95 21.26 3.81
CA GLU A 74 2.96 20.26 4.16
C GLU A 74 2.78 18.93 3.39
N LYS A 75 1.53 18.42 3.34
CA LYS A 75 1.21 17.15 2.68
C LYS A 75 1.48 17.18 1.18
N GLU A 76 1.06 18.25 0.51
CA GLU A 76 1.31 18.43 -0.92
C GLU A 76 2.80 18.65 -1.21
N ALA A 77 3.51 19.41 -0.36
CA ALA A 77 4.93 19.69 -0.52
C ALA A 77 5.78 18.41 -0.46
N VAL A 78 5.46 17.49 0.46
CA VAL A 78 6.13 16.18 0.56
C VAL A 78 5.97 15.38 -0.72
N LEU A 79 4.74 15.19 -1.20
CA LEU A 79 4.46 14.42 -2.43
C LEU A 79 5.09 15.08 -3.67
N ALA A 80 5.03 16.41 -3.74
CA ALA A 80 5.58 17.16 -4.84
C ALA A 80 7.12 17.07 -4.90
N GLY A 81 7.79 17.11 -3.75
CA GLY A 81 9.24 16.89 -3.66
C GLY A 81 9.63 15.48 -4.07
N GLN A 82 8.91 14.47 -3.58
CA GLN A 82 9.16 13.06 -3.88
C GLN A 82 8.96 12.71 -5.36
N LEU A 83 7.95 13.29 -6.00
CA LEU A 83 7.56 12.95 -7.38
C LEU A 83 8.00 14.00 -8.42
N GLY A 84 8.75 15.02 -8.00
CA GLY A 84 9.28 16.06 -8.88
C GLY A 84 8.22 16.93 -9.55
N PHE A 85 7.17 17.32 -8.83
CA PHE A 85 6.10 18.15 -9.40
C PHE A 85 6.57 19.58 -9.64
N GLU A 86 6.50 20.01 -10.90
CA GLU A 86 6.60 21.43 -11.26
C GLU A 86 5.55 22.27 -10.50
N PRO A 87 5.80 23.57 -10.23
CA PRO A 87 4.89 24.42 -9.46
C PRO A 87 3.45 24.47 -10.01
N ILE A 88 3.30 24.34 -11.33
CA ILE A 88 2.00 24.34 -12.03
C ILE A 88 1.20 23.04 -11.83
N ILE A 89 1.85 21.97 -11.39
CA ILE A 89 1.19 20.70 -11.05
C ILE A 89 0.83 20.74 -9.57
N ARG A 90 -0.48 20.67 -9.30
CA ARG A 90 -1.05 20.75 -7.95
C ARG A 90 -1.97 19.59 -7.65
N LEU A 91 -2.17 19.32 -6.36
CA LEU A 91 -3.21 18.41 -5.88
C LEU A 91 -4.48 19.21 -5.65
N ALA A 92 -5.54 18.91 -6.40
CA ALA A 92 -6.81 19.62 -6.27
C ALA A 92 -7.41 19.52 -4.86
N CYS A 93 -7.15 18.40 -4.15
CA CYS A 93 -7.62 18.20 -2.78
C CYS A 93 -6.89 19.04 -1.72
N GLN A 94 -5.76 19.65 -2.06
CA GLN A 94 -4.95 20.45 -1.12
C GLN A 94 -4.86 21.93 -1.50
N THR A 95 -5.33 22.28 -2.69
CA THR A 95 -5.16 23.63 -3.25
C THR A 95 -6.42 24.45 -3.06
N LEU A 96 -6.27 25.62 -2.43
CA LEU A 96 -7.30 26.65 -2.35
C LEU A 96 -7.10 27.68 -3.45
N VAL A 97 -8.18 28.35 -3.85
CA VAL A 97 -8.19 29.33 -4.94
C VAL A 97 -8.74 30.66 -4.42
N THR A 98 -8.05 31.75 -4.73
CA THR A 98 -8.39 33.12 -4.29
C THR A 98 -8.69 34.08 -5.44
N GLY A 99 -8.46 33.66 -6.69
CA GLY A 99 -8.76 34.42 -7.91
C GLY A 99 -9.17 33.49 -9.06
N ASP A 100 -9.49 34.06 -10.22
CA ASP A 100 -9.90 33.25 -11.37
C ASP A 100 -8.73 32.46 -11.96
N ILE A 101 -8.92 31.16 -12.11
CA ILE A 101 -7.92 30.25 -12.68
C ILE A 101 -8.52 29.33 -13.74
N ARG A 102 -7.65 28.84 -14.62
CA ARG A 102 -7.97 27.81 -15.59
C ARG A 102 -7.09 26.59 -15.33
N ILE A 103 -7.72 25.42 -15.23
CA ILE A 103 -7.02 24.17 -14.92
C ILE A 103 -7.36 23.08 -15.92
N ARG A 104 -6.42 22.17 -16.13
CA ARG A 104 -6.59 20.94 -16.88
C ARG A 104 -6.47 19.76 -15.93
N ARG A 105 -7.46 18.87 -15.93
CA ARG A 105 -7.31 17.58 -15.22
C ARG A 105 -6.25 16.75 -15.94
N LEU A 106 -5.34 16.12 -15.20
CA LEU A 106 -4.27 15.31 -15.79
C LEU A 106 -4.68 13.85 -16.01
N VAL A 107 -5.75 13.41 -15.35
CA VAL A 107 -6.36 12.08 -15.43
C VAL A 107 -7.73 12.27 -16.10
N LEU A 108 -7.91 11.74 -17.30
CA LEU A 108 -8.91 12.22 -18.27
C LEU A 108 -9.57 11.14 -19.12
N ASP A 109 -9.09 9.90 -19.16
CA ASP A 109 -9.54 9.00 -20.20
C ASP A 109 -10.93 8.40 -19.91
N ASP A 110 -11.59 7.85 -20.94
CA ASP A 110 -12.89 7.21 -20.80
C ASP A 110 -12.85 6.04 -19.80
N SER A 111 -11.67 5.46 -19.56
CA SER A 111 -11.44 4.44 -18.54
C SER A 111 -11.49 5.05 -17.14
N ASP A 112 -10.86 6.21 -16.90
CA ASP A 112 -10.90 6.96 -15.64
C ASP A 112 -12.33 7.41 -15.30
N ILE A 113 -13.05 7.88 -16.33
CA ILE A 113 -14.46 8.27 -16.20
C ILE A 113 -15.33 7.04 -15.91
N SER A 114 -15.09 5.90 -16.58
CA SER A 114 -15.82 4.66 -16.35
C SER A 114 -15.53 4.04 -14.97
N LEU A 115 -14.29 4.09 -14.50
CA LEU A 115 -13.87 3.69 -13.15
C LEU A 115 -14.55 4.57 -12.08
N THR A 116 -14.66 5.88 -12.34
CA THR A 116 -15.38 6.81 -11.46
C THR A 116 -16.89 6.60 -11.51
N ARG A 117 -17.47 6.28 -12.69
CA ARG A 117 -18.92 6.04 -12.89
C ARG A 117 -19.41 4.66 -12.42
N LEU A 118 -18.52 3.66 -12.34
CA LEU A 118 -18.81 2.37 -11.69
C LEU A 118 -19.16 2.54 -10.21
N ALA A 119 -18.66 3.60 -9.57
CA ALA A 119 -19.21 4.12 -8.33
C ALA A 119 -20.48 4.93 -8.64
N GLY A 120 -21.62 4.26 -8.76
CA GLY A 120 -22.90 4.85 -9.18
C GLY A 120 -23.38 6.06 -8.36
N PRO A 121 -24.34 6.84 -8.89
CA PRO A 121 -24.85 8.04 -8.24
C PRO A 121 -25.50 7.68 -6.89
N GLY A 122 -24.82 8.02 -5.79
CA GLY A 122 -25.21 7.67 -4.42
C GLY A 122 -24.14 6.90 -3.63
N SER A 123 -23.11 6.38 -4.29
CA SER A 123 -21.90 5.92 -3.61
C SER A 123 -21.05 7.14 -3.29
N SER A 124 -20.95 7.51 -2.01
CA SER A 124 -19.76 8.23 -1.53
C SER A 124 -18.55 7.50 -2.11
N THR A 125 -17.65 8.22 -2.78
CA THR A 125 -16.48 7.69 -3.48
C THR A 125 -15.87 6.49 -2.76
N ALA A 126 -16.23 5.29 -3.24
CA ALA A 126 -15.78 4.04 -2.64
C ALA A 126 -14.28 3.98 -2.92
N SER A 127 -13.47 4.18 -1.89
CA SER A 127 -12.01 4.16 -2.02
C SER A 127 -11.60 2.85 -2.70
N VAL A 128 -10.85 2.93 -3.80
CA VAL A 128 -10.32 1.76 -4.54
C VAL A 128 -9.48 0.87 -3.61
N GLY A 129 -8.98 1.43 -2.51
CA GLY A 129 -8.47 0.67 -1.37
C GLY A 129 -8.49 1.45 -0.07
N SER A 130 -8.28 0.75 1.04
CA SER A 130 -8.19 1.29 2.39
C SER A 130 -6.76 1.19 2.91
N GLU A 131 -6.28 2.27 3.54
CA GLU A 131 -5.02 2.23 4.28
C GLU A 131 -5.19 1.44 5.57
N LYS A 132 -4.26 0.50 5.82
CA LYS A 132 -4.20 -0.31 7.03
C LYS A 132 -2.75 -0.45 7.49
N TYR A 133 -2.54 -0.53 8.80
CA TYR A 133 -1.24 -0.81 9.41
C TYR A 133 -1.18 -2.29 9.78
N LEU A 134 -0.45 -3.09 9.00
CA LEU A 134 -0.53 -4.56 9.03
C LEU A 134 0.82 -5.22 9.23
N ALA A 135 0.78 -6.41 9.83
CA ALA A 135 1.94 -7.29 9.88
C ALA A 135 1.95 -8.17 8.64
N ILE A 136 3.05 -8.10 7.92
CA ILE A 136 3.23 -8.67 6.59
C ILE A 136 4.29 -9.74 6.71
N LEU A 137 3.92 -10.97 6.39
CA LEU A 137 4.78 -12.14 6.42
C LEU A 137 5.05 -12.61 5.00
N PHE A 138 6.31 -12.69 4.64
CA PHE A 138 6.78 -13.46 3.50
C PHE A 138 7.46 -14.73 3.99
N ALA A 139 7.18 -15.85 3.33
CA ALA A 139 7.90 -17.09 3.54
C ALA A 139 8.25 -17.70 2.19
N ASP A 140 9.46 -18.23 2.06
CA ASP A 140 9.96 -18.83 0.83
C ASP A 140 10.84 -20.06 1.08
N ILE A 141 10.86 -21.01 0.15
CA ILE A 141 11.67 -22.23 0.27
C ILE A 141 13.07 -21.96 -0.30
N ARG A 142 14.08 -22.24 0.52
CA ARG A 142 15.47 -22.01 0.14
C ARG A 142 15.91 -22.94 -0.96
N ASN A 143 16.51 -22.34 -1.99
CA ASN A 143 17.05 -23.05 -3.15
C ASN A 143 16.01 -23.95 -3.83
N PHE A 144 14.72 -23.58 -3.77
CA PHE A 144 13.65 -24.38 -4.37
C PHE A 144 13.78 -24.54 -5.87
N THR A 145 14.27 -23.53 -6.59
CA THR A 145 14.56 -23.65 -8.02
C THR A 145 15.43 -24.86 -8.33
N HIS A 146 16.48 -25.08 -7.53
CA HIS A 146 17.38 -26.22 -7.70
C HIS A 146 16.72 -27.56 -7.35
N PHE A 147 15.77 -27.56 -6.40
CA PHE A 147 14.93 -28.71 -6.13
C PHE A 147 14.03 -29.00 -7.34
N ALA A 148 13.29 -28.01 -7.82
CA ALA A 148 12.33 -28.13 -8.90
C ALA A 148 12.97 -28.59 -10.22
N GLU A 149 14.16 -28.10 -10.55
CA GLU A 149 14.93 -28.53 -11.73
C GLU A 149 15.29 -30.03 -11.74
N LYS A 150 15.31 -30.67 -10.57
CA LYS A 150 15.62 -32.10 -10.41
C LYS A 150 14.40 -32.99 -10.30
N GLN A 151 13.20 -32.42 -10.31
CA GLN A 151 11.94 -33.16 -10.16
C GLN A 151 11.10 -33.07 -11.44
N LEU A 152 10.17 -34.01 -11.61
CA LEU A 152 9.16 -33.88 -12.66
C LEU A 152 8.15 -32.78 -12.27
N PRO A 153 7.62 -32.00 -13.24
CA PRO A 153 6.72 -30.89 -12.94
C PRO A 153 5.49 -31.27 -12.10
N TYR A 154 4.90 -32.45 -12.31
CA TYR A 154 3.78 -32.93 -11.50
C TYR A 154 4.17 -33.25 -10.05
N ASP A 155 5.39 -33.71 -9.82
CA ASP A 155 5.90 -33.97 -8.47
C ASP A 155 6.16 -32.65 -7.73
N VAL A 156 6.65 -31.63 -8.44
CA VAL A 156 6.79 -30.26 -7.91
C VAL A 156 5.43 -29.70 -7.49
N ILE A 157 4.41 -29.83 -8.35
CA ILE A 157 3.04 -29.39 -8.03
C ILE A 157 2.48 -30.15 -6.83
N HIS A 158 2.67 -31.47 -6.78
CA HIS A 158 2.22 -32.29 -5.67
C HIS A 158 2.86 -31.85 -4.34
N PHE A 159 4.18 -31.62 -4.36
CA PHE A 159 4.90 -31.09 -3.21
C PHE A 159 4.37 -29.72 -2.78
N LEU A 160 4.25 -28.77 -3.72
CA LEU A 160 3.78 -27.42 -3.43
C LEU A 160 2.36 -27.41 -2.84
N ASN A 161 1.44 -28.21 -3.39
CA ASN A 161 0.09 -28.33 -2.85
C ASN A 161 0.09 -28.83 -1.39
N ARG A 162 0.93 -29.83 -1.08
CA ARG A 162 1.07 -30.34 0.29
C ARG A 162 1.69 -29.30 1.21
N TYR A 163 2.78 -28.67 0.78
CA TYR A 163 3.45 -27.60 1.52
C TYR A 163 2.48 -26.45 1.84
N PHE A 164 1.81 -25.90 0.82
CA PHE A 164 0.88 -24.79 1.00
C PHE A 164 -0.36 -25.16 1.81
N TYR A 165 -0.81 -26.42 1.77
CA TYR A 165 -1.88 -26.88 2.67
C TYR A 165 -1.48 -26.72 4.14
N HIS A 166 -0.28 -27.19 4.53
CA HIS A 166 0.20 -27.07 5.91
C HIS A 166 0.47 -25.61 6.30
N MET A 167 1.10 -24.82 5.42
CA MET A 167 1.37 -23.41 5.70
C MET A 167 0.08 -22.58 5.83
N ARG A 168 -0.94 -22.86 5.01
CA ARG A 168 -2.26 -22.23 5.12
C ARG A 168 -2.89 -22.49 6.48
N GLN A 169 -2.86 -23.72 6.96
CA GLN A 169 -3.40 -24.05 8.28
C GLN A 169 -2.71 -23.26 9.40
N VAL A 170 -1.39 -23.10 9.34
CA VAL A 170 -0.64 -22.28 10.32
C VAL A 170 -1.10 -20.83 10.29
N VAL A 171 -1.17 -20.24 9.09
CA VAL A 171 -1.57 -18.84 8.91
C VAL A 171 -3.00 -18.60 9.43
N GLU A 172 -3.95 -19.45 9.06
CA GLU A 172 -5.36 -19.33 9.46
C GLU A 172 -5.56 -19.50 10.97
N ARG A 173 -4.88 -20.48 11.60
CA ARG A 173 -4.94 -20.66 13.08
C ARG A 173 -4.42 -19.44 13.84
N ASN A 174 -3.46 -18.73 13.25
CA ASN A 174 -2.91 -17.50 13.79
C ASN A 174 -3.68 -16.24 13.34
N LYS A 175 -4.89 -16.41 12.78
CA LYS A 175 -5.77 -15.33 12.31
C LYS A 175 -5.12 -14.44 11.24
N GLY A 176 -4.24 -15.03 10.44
CA GLY A 176 -3.70 -14.41 9.24
C GLY A 176 -4.52 -14.75 8.01
N TYR A 177 -4.29 -14.00 6.95
CA TYR A 177 -4.90 -14.21 5.63
C TYR A 177 -3.80 -14.33 4.58
N ILE A 178 -3.78 -15.43 3.82
CA ILE A 178 -2.87 -15.55 2.68
C ILE A 178 -3.41 -14.68 1.54
N ASN A 179 -2.68 -13.61 1.23
CA ASN A 179 -3.04 -12.72 0.14
C ASN A 179 -2.65 -13.32 -1.21
N ASN A 180 -1.46 -13.91 -1.32
CA ASN A 180 -0.97 -14.44 -2.59
C ASN A 180 0.02 -15.61 -2.42
N TYR A 181 0.06 -16.46 -3.44
CA TYR A 181 1.11 -17.47 -3.63
C TYR A 181 2.04 -17.01 -4.76
N MET A 182 3.35 -17.08 -4.54
CA MET A 182 4.36 -16.53 -5.44
C MET A 182 5.45 -17.56 -5.69
N GLY A 183 5.23 -18.45 -6.66
CA GLY A 183 6.11 -19.62 -6.86
C GLY A 183 5.98 -20.60 -5.71
N ASP A 184 7.08 -20.81 -4.99
CA ASP A 184 7.17 -21.59 -3.74
C ASP A 184 6.99 -20.74 -2.47
N GLY A 185 6.92 -19.43 -2.62
CA GLY A 185 6.68 -18.51 -1.52
C GLY A 185 5.20 -18.17 -1.32
N LEU A 186 4.91 -17.58 -0.17
CA LEU A 186 3.59 -17.02 0.15
C LEU A 186 3.71 -15.65 0.82
N LEU A 187 2.67 -14.84 0.63
CA LEU A 187 2.43 -13.57 1.29
C LEU A 187 1.21 -13.69 2.20
N ALA A 188 1.41 -13.51 3.50
CA ALA A 188 0.35 -13.49 4.49
C ALA A 188 0.24 -12.14 5.20
N LEU A 189 -0.98 -11.74 5.50
CA LEU A 189 -1.33 -10.49 6.17
C LEU A 189 -2.00 -10.78 7.51
N PHE A 190 -1.59 -10.03 8.53
CA PHE A 190 -2.15 -10.12 9.87
C PHE A 190 -2.61 -8.73 10.31
N GLY A 191 -3.79 -8.67 10.92
CA GLY A 191 -4.40 -7.41 11.38
C GLY A 191 -5.50 -6.84 10.48
N LEU A 192 -6.00 -7.60 9.49
CA LEU A 192 -7.05 -7.13 8.56
C LEU A 192 -8.34 -6.73 9.28
N ASP A 193 -8.87 -7.65 10.10
CA ASP A 193 -10.11 -7.46 10.87
C ASP A 193 -9.84 -7.18 12.35
N ASP A 194 -8.70 -7.65 12.85
CA ASP A 194 -8.30 -7.52 14.25
C ASP A 194 -6.84 -7.08 14.33
N PRO A 195 -6.58 -5.76 14.33
CA PRO A 195 -5.23 -5.20 14.33
C PRO A 195 -4.47 -5.45 15.64
N ALA A 196 -5.18 -5.80 16.72
CA ALA A 196 -4.55 -6.08 18.01
C ALA A 196 -3.67 -7.33 17.90
N ASN A 197 -2.43 -7.22 18.39
CA ASN A 197 -1.44 -8.29 18.39
C ASN A 197 -1.12 -8.83 16.98
N ALA A 198 -1.33 -8.05 15.92
CA ALA A 198 -1.03 -8.46 14.54
C ALA A 198 0.44 -8.90 14.37
N ALA A 199 1.39 -8.12 14.91
CA ALA A 199 2.81 -8.45 14.88
C ALA A 199 3.13 -9.76 15.63
N GLU A 200 2.53 -9.97 16.80
CA GLU A 200 2.70 -11.19 17.61
C GLU A 200 2.15 -12.42 16.91
N ARG A 201 0.95 -12.32 16.32
CA ARG A 201 0.33 -13.40 15.53
C ARG A 201 1.17 -13.77 14.32
N ALA A 202 1.71 -12.77 13.61
CA ALA A 202 2.59 -13.01 12.48
C ALA A 202 3.87 -13.76 12.92
N VAL A 203 4.49 -13.36 14.04
CA VAL A 203 5.68 -14.06 14.57
C VAL A 203 5.34 -15.47 15.06
N HIS A 204 4.22 -15.67 15.74
CA HIS A 204 3.73 -17.00 16.11
C HIS A 204 3.55 -17.88 14.87
N ALA A 205 2.89 -17.37 13.84
CA ALA A 205 2.72 -18.07 12.57
C ALA A 205 4.07 -18.40 11.93
N GLY A 206 5.00 -17.45 11.86
CA GLY A 206 6.34 -17.68 11.33
C GLY A 206 7.08 -18.81 12.06
N LEU A 207 7.07 -18.80 13.40
CA LEU A 207 7.69 -19.85 14.21
C LEU A 207 7.00 -21.21 14.01
N GLU A 208 5.67 -21.26 13.92
CA GLU A 208 4.93 -22.48 13.63
C GLU A 208 5.20 -23.01 12.21
N MET A 209 5.28 -22.14 11.21
CA MET A 209 5.62 -22.51 9.83
C MET A 209 6.99 -23.19 9.77
N LEU A 210 7.99 -22.64 10.49
CA LEU A 210 9.31 -23.27 10.62
C LEU A 210 9.21 -24.67 11.24
N ARG A 211 8.38 -24.87 12.27
CA ARG A 211 8.17 -26.19 12.90
C ARG A 211 7.44 -27.15 11.96
N GLU A 212 6.42 -26.70 11.24
CA GLU A 212 5.71 -27.55 10.27
C GLU A 212 6.62 -27.96 9.11
N MET A 213 7.54 -27.09 8.68
CA MET A 213 8.56 -27.46 7.71
C MET A 213 9.48 -28.57 8.25
N GLU A 214 9.85 -28.53 9.54
CA GLU A 214 10.57 -29.64 10.19
C GLU A 214 9.74 -30.93 10.23
N ASN A 215 8.44 -30.83 10.54
CA ASN A 215 7.52 -31.97 10.54
C ASN A 215 7.37 -32.61 9.15
N LEU A 216 7.53 -31.82 8.08
CA LEU A 216 7.53 -32.30 6.70
C LEU A 216 8.84 -32.96 6.28
N GLN A 217 9.96 -32.76 7.00
CA GLN A 217 11.27 -33.28 6.57
C GLN A 217 11.33 -34.80 6.40
N PRO A 218 10.73 -35.64 7.26
CA PRO A 218 10.74 -37.10 7.06
C PRO A 218 10.11 -37.48 5.72
N TYR A 219 8.98 -36.87 5.36
CA TYR A 219 8.32 -37.05 4.07
C TYR A 219 9.20 -36.54 2.93
N ILE A 220 9.76 -35.33 3.03
CA ILE A 220 10.59 -34.74 1.98
C ILE A 220 11.83 -35.60 1.71
N LYS A 221 12.49 -36.09 2.76
CA LYS A 221 13.65 -36.97 2.66
C LYS A 221 13.30 -38.32 2.06
N GLN A 222 12.20 -38.93 2.50
CA GLN A 222 11.78 -40.24 2.00
C GLN A 222 11.35 -40.18 0.52
N THR A 223 10.60 -39.15 0.13
CA THR A 223 10.01 -39.06 -1.21
C THR A 223 10.97 -38.46 -2.23
N TYR A 224 11.78 -37.46 -1.84
CA TYR A 224 12.61 -36.69 -2.78
C TYR A 224 14.11 -36.77 -2.49
N GLY A 225 14.53 -37.41 -1.40
CA GLY A 225 15.96 -37.52 -1.04
C GLY A 225 16.63 -36.19 -0.71
N GLN A 226 15.87 -35.15 -0.38
CA GLN A 226 16.39 -33.81 -0.11
C GLN A 226 16.00 -33.31 1.29
N ASN A 227 16.67 -32.24 1.71
CA ASN A 227 16.37 -31.52 2.94
C ASN A 227 16.08 -30.07 2.55
N LEU A 228 14.81 -29.66 2.61
CA LEU A 228 14.39 -28.32 2.22
C LEU A 228 14.33 -27.43 3.46
N GLN A 229 14.74 -26.18 3.32
CA GLN A 229 14.65 -25.19 4.39
C GLN A 229 13.76 -24.05 3.93
N MET A 230 13.22 -23.28 4.87
CA MET A 230 12.46 -22.07 4.55
C MET A 230 13.03 -20.85 5.28
N GLY A 231 12.91 -19.69 4.65
CA GLY A 231 13.09 -18.38 5.25
C GLY A 231 11.74 -17.73 5.52
N VAL A 232 11.65 -16.95 6.59
CA VAL A 232 10.49 -16.13 6.92
C VAL A 232 10.95 -14.71 7.24
N GLY A 233 10.33 -13.72 6.62
CA GLY A 233 10.55 -12.31 6.86
C GLY A 233 9.25 -11.63 7.28
N ILE A 234 9.30 -10.83 8.35
CA ILE A 234 8.12 -10.13 8.86
C ILE A 234 8.43 -8.64 9.04
N HIS A 235 7.51 -7.81 8.54
CA HIS A 235 7.51 -6.36 8.75
C HIS A 235 6.15 -5.89 9.24
N TYR A 236 6.12 -4.75 9.95
CA TYR A 236 4.90 -4.11 10.43
C TYR A 236 4.89 -2.67 9.90
N GLY A 237 3.89 -2.34 9.06
CA GLY A 237 3.91 -1.09 8.32
C GLY A 237 2.60 -0.75 7.60
N ASP A 238 2.54 0.48 7.08
CA ASP A 238 1.41 0.97 6.30
C ASP A 238 1.32 0.30 4.94
N VAL A 239 0.11 -0.14 4.61
CA VAL A 239 -0.25 -0.68 3.29
C VAL A 239 -1.59 -0.14 2.84
N VAL A 240 -1.81 -0.15 1.53
CA VAL A 240 -3.12 0.04 0.91
C VAL A 240 -3.64 -1.31 0.47
N ILE A 241 -4.83 -1.67 0.94
CA ILE A 241 -5.55 -2.87 0.47
C ILE A 241 -6.72 -2.43 -0.37
N GLY A 242 -6.72 -2.87 -1.62
CA GLY A 242 -7.79 -2.60 -2.57
C GLY A 242 -8.19 -3.86 -3.31
N ASN A 243 -9.30 -3.77 -4.02
CA ASN A 243 -9.72 -4.83 -4.92
C ASN A 243 -9.35 -4.42 -6.35
N LEU A 244 -8.60 -5.28 -7.05
CA LEU A 244 -8.29 -5.08 -8.46
C LEU A 244 -9.00 -6.14 -9.29
N GLY A 245 -9.61 -5.72 -10.38
CA GLY A 245 -10.36 -6.58 -11.29
C GLY A 245 -11.74 -6.02 -11.62
N ASN A 246 -12.48 -6.74 -12.45
CA ASN A 246 -13.91 -6.47 -12.68
C ASN A 246 -14.75 -7.38 -11.77
N ALA A 247 -16.08 -7.19 -11.77
CA ALA A 247 -17.01 -7.98 -10.95
C ALA A 247 -16.90 -9.50 -11.14
N ALA A 248 -16.28 -9.99 -12.23
CA ALA A 248 -16.09 -11.41 -12.51
C ALA A 248 -14.77 -11.99 -11.96
N SER A 249 -13.79 -11.17 -11.55
CA SER A 249 -12.48 -11.62 -11.05
C SER A 249 -11.88 -10.63 -10.05
N GLU A 250 -12.65 -10.28 -9.02
CA GLU A 250 -12.20 -9.40 -7.95
C GLU A 250 -11.16 -10.11 -7.07
N ARG A 251 -9.94 -9.57 -6.97
CA ARG A 251 -8.90 -10.06 -6.05
C ARG A 251 -8.45 -8.94 -5.13
N SER A 252 -8.39 -9.24 -3.84
CA SER A 252 -7.81 -8.34 -2.85
C SER A 252 -6.30 -8.25 -3.07
N MET A 253 -5.80 -7.05 -3.37
CA MET A 253 -4.39 -6.74 -3.52
C MET A 253 -3.91 -5.90 -2.35
N VAL A 254 -2.69 -6.16 -1.92
CA VAL A 254 -1.96 -5.35 -0.95
C VAL A 254 -0.79 -4.69 -1.65
N ILE A 255 -0.70 -3.37 -1.54
CA ILE A 255 0.36 -2.56 -2.14
C ILE A 255 0.91 -1.64 -1.08
N GLY A 256 2.21 -1.41 -1.10
CA GLY A 256 2.87 -0.49 -0.20
C GLY A 256 4.34 -0.83 -0.09
N ASP A 257 5.10 0.16 0.33
CA ASP A 257 6.52 -0.02 0.58
C ASP A 257 6.78 -1.09 1.65
N ALA A 258 5.92 -1.17 2.68
CA ALA A 258 5.99 -2.17 3.73
C ALA A 258 5.95 -3.63 3.19
N VAL A 259 5.21 -3.88 2.10
CA VAL A 259 5.16 -5.20 1.45
C VAL A 259 6.52 -5.56 0.86
N ASN A 260 7.15 -4.60 0.18
CA ASN A 260 8.47 -4.78 -0.41
C ASN A 260 9.55 -4.94 0.65
N VAL A 261 9.48 -4.18 1.75
CA VAL A 261 10.38 -4.34 2.90
C VAL A 261 10.27 -5.74 3.49
N ALA A 262 9.05 -6.25 3.73
CA ALA A 262 8.84 -7.60 4.26
C ALA A 262 9.47 -8.69 3.37
N SER A 263 9.26 -8.61 2.04
CA SER A 263 9.88 -9.54 1.08
C SER A 263 11.40 -9.48 1.11
N ARG A 264 12.00 -8.28 1.23
CA ARG A 264 13.47 -8.13 1.29
C ARG A 264 14.04 -8.66 2.61
N ILE A 265 13.32 -8.50 3.72
CA ILE A 265 13.69 -9.08 5.02
C ILE A 265 13.70 -10.60 4.96
N GLU A 266 12.72 -11.22 4.29
CA GLU A 266 12.72 -12.67 4.05
C GLU A 266 14.02 -13.07 3.36
N SER A 267 14.36 -12.39 2.26
CA SER A 267 15.55 -12.72 1.46
C SER A 267 16.87 -12.53 2.23
N CYS A 268 16.92 -11.59 3.19
CA CYS A 268 18.08 -11.39 4.06
C CYS A 268 18.41 -12.62 4.92
N ASN A 269 17.45 -13.52 5.20
CA ASN A 269 17.70 -14.72 5.99
C ASN A 269 18.84 -15.57 5.42
N LYS A 270 18.99 -15.61 4.09
CA LYS A 270 20.04 -16.38 3.41
C LYS A 270 21.43 -15.86 3.79
N THR A 271 21.64 -14.55 3.71
CA THR A 271 22.92 -13.90 4.02
C THR A 271 23.20 -13.90 5.52
N ALA A 272 22.17 -13.71 6.35
CA ALA A 272 22.31 -13.73 7.81
C ALA A 272 22.53 -15.13 8.40
N GLY A 273 22.20 -16.18 7.64
CA GLY A 273 22.20 -17.56 8.13
C GLY A 273 21.22 -17.75 9.28
N THR A 274 20.02 -17.18 9.17
CA THR A 274 18.90 -17.24 10.13
C THR A 274 17.72 -17.98 9.51
N ARG A 275 16.56 -18.08 10.16
CA ARG A 275 15.33 -18.65 9.54
C ARG A 275 14.10 -17.75 9.62
N LEU A 276 14.04 -16.90 10.65
CA LEU A 276 12.96 -15.96 10.87
C LEU A 276 13.59 -14.61 11.23
N LEU A 277 13.48 -13.63 10.34
CA LEU A 277 13.89 -12.26 10.59
C LEU A 277 12.68 -11.36 10.68
N VAL A 278 12.76 -10.40 11.60
CA VAL A 278 11.74 -9.37 11.76
C VAL A 278 12.38 -7.99 11.77
N SER A 279 11.67 -6.99 11.24
CA SER A 279 12.08 -5.58 11.36
C SER A 279 12.01 -5.06 12.80
N ALA A 280 12.71 -3.97 13.10
CA ALA A 280 12.56 -3.23 14.35
C ALA A 280 11.09 -2.91 14.71
N ALA A 281 10.29 -2.48 13.74
CA ALA A 281 8.86 -2.19 13.94
C ALA A 281 8.05 -3.39 14.46
N VAL A 282 8.44 -4.62 14.12
CA VAL A 282 7.83 -5.84 14.67
C VAL A 282 8.37 -6.11 16.07
N TYR A 283 9.70 -6.06 16.24
CA TYR A 283 10.36 -6.31 17.52
C TYR A 283 9.84 -5.41 18.65
N GLU A 284 9.62 -4.12 18.36
CA GLU A 284 9.08 -3.14 19.30
C GLU A 284 7.68 -3.50 19.81
N GLN A 285 6.83 -4.12 18.97
CA GLN A 285 5.49 -4.56 19.38
C GLN A 285 5.52 -5.79 20.32
N LEU A 286 6.60 -6.57 20.28
CA LEU A 286 6.73 -7.80 21.06
C LEU A 286 7.36 -7.54 22.42
N GLY A 287 8.29 -6.60 22.50
CA GLY A 287 9.02 -6.26 23.73
C GLY A 287 9.75 -7.48 24.31
N ASN A 288 9.63 -7.70 25.62
CA ASN A 288 10.35 -8.75 26.33
C ASN A 288 9.78 -10.17 26.15
N ARG A 289 8.78 -10.33 25.27
CA ARG A 289 8.11 -11.62 25.00
C ARG A 289 8.84 -12.47 23.97
N VAL A 290 9.90 -11.97 23.34
CA VAL A 290 10.69 -12.74 22.36
C VAL A 290 12.07 -13.11 22.89
N THR A 291 12.56 -14.25 22.43
CA THR A 291 14.00 -14.58 22.51
C THR A 291 14.64 -14.22 21.18
N VAL A 292 15.58 -13.27 21.21
CA VAL A 292 16.32 -12.81 20.03
C VAL A 292 17.62 -13.60 19.89
N GLY A 293 17.90 -14.06 18.66
CA GLY A 293 19.18 -14.65 18.26
C GLY A 293 20.14 -13.58 17.74
N LYS A 294 20.53 -13.69 16.47
CA LYS A 294 21.33 -12.67 15.80
C LYS A 294 20.56 -11.36 15.63
N THR A 295 21.26 -10.24 15.81
CA THR A 295 20.82 -8.91 15.38
C THR A 295 21.76 -8.45 14.28
N SER A 296 21.22 -7.93 13.18
CA SER A 296 22.03 -7.56 12.01
C SER A 296 21.43 -6.36 11.29
N THR A 297 22.29 -5.51 10.76
CA THR A 297 21.89 -4.33 9.99
C THR A 297 22.08 -4.60 8.49
N PHE A 298 21.06 -4.29 7.70
CA PHE A 298 21.08 -4.48 6.24
C PHE A 298 20.58 -3.22 5.52
N THR A 299 21.26 -2.83 4.46
CA THR A 299 20.69 -1.95 3.44
C THR A 299 19.88 -2.81 2.47
N LEU A 300 18.56 -2.70 2.52
CA LEU A 300 17.69 -3.50 1.66
C LEU A 300 17.81 -3.01 0.20
N LYS A 301 17.82 -3.92 -0.78
CA LYS A 301 18.02 -3.58 -2.21
C LYS A 301 17.06 -2.49 -2.66
N GLY A 302 17.55 -1.32 -3.09
CA GLY A 302 16.67 -0.21 -3.50
C GLY A 302 16.10 0.59 -2.32
N LYS A 303 16.78 0.56 -1.17
CA LYS A 303 16.64 1.48 -0.05
C LYS A 303 17.97 2.14 0.23
N GLU A 304 17.92 3.41 0.62
CA GLU A 304 19.09 4.16 1.07
C GLU A 304 19.30 4.02 2.58
N GLU A 305 18.21 3.77 3.33
CA GLU A 305 18.24 3.59 4.78
C GLU A 305 18.69 2.18 5.19
N GLU A 306 19.33 2.11 6.36
CA GLU A 306 19.71 0.87 7.00
C GLU A 306 18.57 0.33 7.86
N PHE A 307 18.32 -0.99 7.77
CA PHE A 307 17.31 -1.68 8.53
C PHE A 307 17.97 -2.60 9.57
N GLN A 308 17.64 -2.38 10.84
CA GLN A 308 17.97 -3.31 11.90
C GLN A 308 16.97 -4.48 11.92
N LEU A 309 17.49 -5.69 11.74
CA LEU A 309 16.73 -6.93 11.70
C LEU A 309 17.09 -7.84 12.88
N TYR A 310 16.08 -8.51 13.41
CA TYR A 310 16.19 -9.36 14.59
C TYR A 310 15.80 -10.79 14.23
N GLU A 311 16.67 -11.75 14.52
CA GLU A 311 16.34 -13.16 14.46
C GLU A 311 15.46 -13.53 15.66
N ILE A 312 14.29 -14.11 15.40
CA ILE A 312 13.39 -14.56 16.47
C ILE A 312 13.50 -16.08 16.61
N LEU A 313 13.87 -16.53 17.82
CA LEU A 313 14.04 -17.95 18.14
C LEU A 313 12.80 -18.54 18.82
N SER A 314 12.11 -17.74 19.64
CA SER A 314 10.88 -18.14 20.31
C SER A 314 10.07 -16.93 20.80
N LEU A 315 8.79 -17.17 21.05
CA LEU A 315 7.89 -16.32 21.85
C LEU A 315 7.68 -16.98 23.22
N ARG A 316 7.62 -16.17 24.28
CA ARG A 316 7.43 -16.54 25.69
C ARG A 316 5.97 -16.48 26.09
#